data_AF-A0A916QN90-F1
#
_entry.id   AF-A0A916QN90-F1
#
_cell.length_a   1.000
_cell.length_b   1.000
_cell.length_c   1.000
_cell.angle_alpha   90.00
_cell.angle_beta   90.00
_cell.angle_gamma   90.00
#
_symmetry.space_group_name_H-M   'P 1'
#
loop_
_entity.id
_entity.type
_entity.pdbx_description
1 polymer ?
#
loop_
_entity_poly.entity_id
_entity_poly.type
_entity_poly.pdbx_seq_one_letter_code
_entity_poly.pdbx_strand_id
1 'polypeptide(L)'
;MQIYTFISFKQLLIKQNNFFDGYKISKIITVIIFSLLTFILITNQTFLALGQTSETLENNNIENITQVQSLTPISNIVYKPIKIDSREIFKVAAVAGQEIQGNSSTSPLNIRVRLYENNLKQTIKNCFDADTLKLTIETLEHQTLVFASDAEELKNQFLIAITDLDAQIHGISREDLTNQIIGFMKDALIRAQRERQTDYLLRQLLISFGIILALILLSFLLSILQKYCLRKYQKSKIYRKFKSISPTNR
;
A
#
# COMPACT_ATOMS: atom_id res chain seq x y z
N MET A 1 -43.82 -34.55 51.24
CA MET A 1 -44.18 -33.39 50.38
C MET A 1 -43.20 -32.23 50.60
N GLN A 2 -41.89 -32.42 50.36
CA GLN A 2 -40.85 -31.37 50.56
C GLN A 2 -39.71 -31.40 49.53
N ILE A 3 -39.76 -32.28 48.52
CA ILE A 3 -38.66 -32.45 47.54
C ILE A 3 -38.87 -31.59 46.27
N TYR A 4 -40.10 -31.19 45.97
CA TYR A 4 -40.41 -30.41 44.76
C TYR A 4 -40.02 -28.92 44.85
N THR A 5 -39.83 -28.37 46.04
CA THR A 5 -39.50 -26.95 46.22
C THR A 5 -38.02 -26.64 45.94
N PHE A 6 -37.13 -27.64 46.02
CA PHE A 6 -35.68 -27.44 45.83
C PHE A 6 -35.26 -27.45 44.35
N ILE A 7 -36.00 -28.14 43.49
CA ILE A 7 -35.70 -28.22 42.04
C ILE A 7 -36.12 -26.94 41.31
N SER A 8 -37.20 -26.28 41.75
CA SER A 8 -37.68 -25.03 41.16
C SER A 8 -36.72 -23.84 41.40
N PHE A 9 -36.10 -23.78 42.58
CA PHE A 9 -35.16 -22.69 42.91
C PHE A 9 -33.84 -22.77 42.13
N LYS A 10 -33.38 -23.99 41.81
CA LYS A 10 -32.17 -24.21 41.00
C LYS A 10 -32.37 -23.83 39.53
N GLN A 11 -33.57 -24.04 38.98
CA GLN A 11 -33.89 -23.59 37.61
C GLN A 11 -34.07 -22.07 37.52
N LEU A 12 -34.55 -21.42 38.58
CA LEU A 12 -34.66 -19.95 38.61
C LEU A 12 -33.29 -19.26 38.68
N LEU A 13 -32.31 -19.84 39.40
CA LEU A 13 -30.94 -19.30 39.48
C LEU A 13 -30.11 -19.50 38.21
N ILE A 14 -30.36 -20.55 37.42
CA ILE A 14 -29.68 -20.78 36.14
C ILE A 14 -30.20 -19.82 35.05
N LYS A 15 -31.47 -19.42 35.10
CA LYS A 15 -32.06 -18.54 34.08
C LYS A 15 -31.69 -17.06 34.25
N GLN A 16 -31.40 -16.61 35.46
CA GLN A 16 -31.05 -15.21 35.73
C GLN A 16 -29.58 -14.86 35.43
N ASN A 17 -28.68 -15.85 35.41
CA ASN A 17 -27.26 -15.62 35.12
C ASN A 17 -26.95 -15.53 33.62
N ASN A 18 -27.73 -16.21 32.78
CA ASN A 18 -27.52 -16.19 31.31
C ASN A 18 -28.04 -14.92 30.61
N PHE A 19 -28.96 -14.16 31.23
CA PHE A 19 -29.51 -12.95 30.61
C PHE A 19 -28.60 -11.72 30.80
N PHE A 20 -27.81 -11.67 31.88
CA PHE A 20 -26.89 -10.56 32.15
C PHE A 20 -25.50 -10.73 31.50
N ASP A 21 -25.11 -11.94 31.13
CA ASP A 21 -23.85 -12.18 30.42
C ASP A 21 -23.94 -11.92 28.91
N GLY A 22 -25.10 -12.18 28.29
CA GLY A 22 -25.30 -11.90 26.86
C GLY A 22 -25.15 -10.41 26.50
N TYR A 23 -25.61 -9.50 27.36
CA TYR A 23 -25.53 -8.05 27.12
C TYR A 23 -24.11 -7.49 27.29
N LYS A 24 -23.28 -8.10 28.16
CA LYS A 24 -21.86 -7.73 28.29
C LYS A 24 -21.02 -8.28 27.15
N ILE A 25 -21.28 -9.51 26.72
CA ILE A 25 -20.58 -10.14 25.59
C ILE A 25 -20.88 -9.39 24.29
N SER A 26 -22.14 -8.98 24.06
CA SER A 26 -22.53 -8.16 22.90
C SER A 26 -21.79 -6.82 22.83
N LYS A 27 -21.58 -6.13 23.97
CA LYS A 27 -20.79 -4.88 24.01
C LYS A 27 -19.32 -5.09 23.73
N ILE A 28 -18.74 -6.21 24.16
CA ILE A 28 -17.34 -6.55 23.86
C ILE A 28 -17.19 -6.88 22.37
N ILE A 29 -18.11 -7.68 21.82
CA ILE A 29 -18.10 -8.04 20.39
C ILE A 29 -18.24 -6.79 19.51
N THR A 30 -19.12 -5.85 19.84
CA THR A 30 -19.28 -4.61 19.07
C THR A 30 -18.04 -3.73 19.10
N VAL A 31 -17.34 -3.62 20.23
CA VAL A 31 -16.05 -2.89 20.30
C VAL A 31 -14.96 -3.60 19.49
N ILE A 32 -14.90 -4.93 19.52
CA ILE A 32 -13.94 -5.70 18.71
C ILE A 32 -14.23 -5.51 17.21
N ILE A 33 -15.49 -5.62 16.80
CA ILE A 33 -15.89 -5.42 15.39
C ILE A 33 -15.60 -3.99 14.95
N PHE A 34 -15.90 -2.99 15.79
CA PHE A 34 -15.63 -1.59 15.46
C PHE A 34 -14.14 -1.30 15.38
N SER A 35 -13.34 -1.84 16.31
CA SER A 35 -11.87 -1.78 16.27
C SER A 35 -11.30 -2.42 15.01
N LEU A 36 -11.81 -3.59 14.63
CA LEU A 36 -11.38 -4.31 13.43
C LEU A 36 -11.75 -3.51 12.17
N LEU A 37 -12.95 -2.93 12.13
CA LEU A 37 -13.41 -2.09 11.03
C LEU A 37 -12.57 -0.82 10.88
N THR A 38 -12.24 -0.15 11.98
CA THR A 38 -11.34 1.01 11.97
C THR A 38 -9.92 0.64 11.57
N PHE A 39 -9.43 -0.55 11.96
CA PHE A 39 -8.11 -1.04 11.56
C PHE A 39 -8.05 -1.30 10.04
N ILE A 40 -9.05 -1.97 9.47
CA ILE A 40 -9.17 -2.21 8.02
C ILE A 40 -9.23 -0.88 7.25
N LEU A 41 -9.96 0.12 7.77
CA LEU A 41 -10.04 1.45 7.16
C LEU A 41 -8.69 2.18 7.19
N ILE A 42 -7.95 2.14 8.30
CA ILE A 42 -6.64 2.80 8.44
C ILE A 42 -5.58 2.13 7.55
N THR A 43 -5.55 0.79 7.50
CA THR A 43 -4.59 0.07 6.64
C THR A 43 -4.82 0.31 5.16
N ASN A 44 -6.08 0.52 4.74
CA ASN A 44 -6.38 0.90 3.36
C ASN A 44 -6.00 2.35 3.05
N GLN A 45 -6.11 3.26 4.02
CA GLN A 45 -5.68 4.66 3.83
C GLN A 45 -4.16 4.83 3.76
N THR A 46 -3.38 4.02 4.49
CA THR A 46 -1.91 4.04 4.37
C THR A 46 -1.41 3.56 3.00
N PHE A 47 -2.19 2.75 2.29
CA PHE A 47 -1.89 2.37 0.90
C PHE A 47 -2.21 3.48 -0.12
N LEU A 48 -3.18 4.35 0.20
CA LEU A 48 -3.56 5.49 -0.65
C LEU A 48 -2.69 6.74 -0.43
N ALA A 49 -2.12 6.92 0.76
CA ALA A 49 -1.34 8.12 1.10
C ALA A 49 0.15 8.07 0.67
N LEU A 50 0.69 6.92 0.27
CA LEU A 50 2.10 6.77 -0.16
C LEU A 50 2.29 6.67 -1.69
N GLY A 51 1.27 7.06 -2.46
CA GLY A 51 1.23 6.93 -3.93
C GLY A 51 0.97 8.21 -4.71
N GLN A 52 0.82 9.37 -4.07
CA GLN A 52 0.54 10.64 -4.74
C GLN A 52 1.49 11.75 -4.28
N THR A 53 2.75 11.66 -4.69
CA THR A 53 3.53 12.85 -5.04
C THR A 53 3.81 12.77 -6.52
N SER A 54 2.75 12.81 -7.33
CA SER A 54 2.88 13.39 -8.66
C SER A 54 2.95 14.90 -8.40
N GLU A 55 4.15 15.45 -8.42
CA GLU A 55 4.29 16.89 -8.71
C GLU A 55 3.48 17.14 -9.97
N THR A 56 2.34 17.79 -9.76
CA THR A 56 1.58 18.39 -10.83
C THR A 56 2.45 19.57 -11.23
N LEU A 57 3.26 19.37 -12.28
CA LEU A 57 3.91 20.47 -12.98
C LEU A 57 2.80 21.44 -13.38
N GLU A 58 2.73 22.51 -12.61
CA GLU A 58 1.76 23.59 -12.70
C GLU A 58 2.03 24.34 -14.01
N ASN A 59 1.37 23.90 -15.07
CA ASN A 59 1.43 24.53 -16.37
C ASN A 59 0.41 25.69 -16.38
N ASN A 60 0.74 26.77 -15.69
CA ASN A 60 0.03 28.03 -15.75
C ASN A 60 1.02 29.12 -16.14
N ASN A 61 1.26 29.25 -17.43
CA ASN A 61 1.53 30.49 -18.16
C ASN A 61 2.11 30.10 -19.52
N ILE A 62 1.34 30.31 -20.58
CA ILE A 62 1.72 31.04 -21.80
C ILE A 62 0.43 31.15 -22.60
N GLU A 63 -0.33 32.19 -22.28
CA GLU A 63 -1.13 32.86 -23.29
C GLU A 63 -0.15 33.59 -24.22
N ASN A 64 -0.16 33.19 -25.49
CA ASN A 64 0.09 34.02 -26.68
C ASN A 64 1.49 34.67 -26.91
N ILE A 65 1.89 34.64 -28.20
CA ILE A 65 2.97 35.41 -28.87
C ILE A 65 4.35 34.69 -28.75
N THR A 66 5.07 34.24 -29.80
CA THR A 66 5.15 34.64 -31.21
C THR A 66 5.54 33.45 -32.08
N GLN A 67 4.92 33.39 -33.25
CA GLN A 67 5.31 32.60 -34.41
C GLN A 67 6.81 32.78 -34.74
N VAL A 68 7.61 31.72 -34.64
CA VAL A 68 8.88 31.59 -35.37
C VAL A 68 8.77 30.34 -36.23
N GLN A 69 8.92 30.56 -37.53
CA GLN A 69 8.76 29.59 -38.60
C GLN A 69 9.87 28.55 -38.59
N SER A 70 9.50 27.27 -38.48
CA SER A 70 9.89 26.24 -39.47
C SER A 70 9.16 24.91 -39.24
N LEU A 71 8.34 24.54 -40.23
CA LEU A 71 8.05 23.18 -40.74
C LEU A 71 7.14 22.21 -39.95
N THR A 72 5.97 21.99 -40.56
CA THR A 72 5.01 20.86 -40.48
C THR A 72 4.20 20.60 -39.20
N PRO A 73 2.88 20.34 -39.30
CA PRO A 73 2.07 19.89 -38.16
C PRO A 73 2.38 18.41 -37.87
N ILE A 74 3.24 18.16 -36.86
CA ILE A 74 3.63 16.82 -36.38
C ILE A 74 2.61 16.34 -35.33
N SER A 75 1.31 16.24 -35.65
CA SER A 75 0.30 15.81 -34.65
C SER A 75 0.05 14.30 -34.59
N ASN A 76 0.91 13.49 -35.20
CA ASN A 76 0.77 12.03 -35.26
C ASN A 76 1.63 11.29 -34.23
N ILE A 77 2.00 11.92 -33.11
CA ILE A 77 2.72 11.24 -32.03
C ILE A 77 1.70 10.67 -31.05
N VAL A 78 1.72 9.35 -30.88
CA VAL A 78 0.97 8.65 -29.84
C VAL A 78 1.94 8.24 -28.74
N TYR A 79 1.51 8.33 -27.49
CA TYR A 79 2.34 7.96 -26.35
C TYR A 79 1.60 7.04 -25.40
N LYS A 80 2.36 6.24 -24.65
CA LYS A 80 1.82 5.32 -23.65
C LYS A 80 2.79 5.21 -22.47
N PRO A 81 2.28 5.19 -21.22
CA PRO A 81 3.12 5.02 -20.05
C PRO A 81 3.68 3.61 -19.96
N ILE A 82 4.92 3.51 -19.47
CA ILE A 82 5.54 2.26 -19.02
C ILE A 82 5.33 2.14 -17.53
N LYS A 83 4.95 0.95 -17.07
CA LYS A 83 4.65 0.69 -15.67
C LYS A 83 5.50 -0.42 -15.06
N ILE A 84 5.89 -0.23 -13.80
CA ILE A 84 6.37 -1.31 -12.92
C ILE A 84 5.37 -1.44 -11.78
N ASP A 85 4.82 -2.64 -11.57
CA ASP A 85 3.85 -2.92 -10.50
C ASP A 85 2.69 -1.90 -10.46
N SER A 86 2.15 -1.56 -11.64
CA SER A 86 1.09 -0.58 -11.87
C SER A 86 1.44 0.90 -11.63
N ARG A 87 2.70 1.21 -11.31
CA ARG A 87 3.20 2.58 -11.16
C ARG A 87 3.87 3.04 -12.45
N GLU A 88 3.50 4.20 -12.94
CA GLU A 88 4.12 4.82 -14.13
C GLU A 88 5.53 5.31 -13.79
N ILE A 89 6.48 5.01 -14.68
CA ILE A 89 7.86 5.49 -14.58
C ILE A 89 8.12 6.60 -15.59
N PHE A 90 7.75 6.39 -16.85
CA PHE A 90 7.85 7.38 -17.91
C PHE A 90 6.95 7.01 -19.09
N LYS A 91 6.83 7.92 -20.06
CA LYS A 91 6.02 7.74 -21.27
C LYS A 91 6.93 7.48 -22.47
N VAL A 92 6.53 6.53 -23.31
CA VAL A 92 7.17 6.30 -24.61
C VAL A 92 6.26 6.76 -25.72
N ALA A 93 6.87 7.28 -26.77
CA ALA A 93 6.22 7.82 -27.95
C ALA A 93 6.42 6.92 -29.17
N ALA A 94 5.52 7.00 -30.13
CA ALA A 94 5.68 6.41 -31.46
C ALA A 94 4.87 7.23 -32.47
N VAL A 95 5.18 7.04 -33.75
CA VAL A 95 4.38 7.63 -34.83
C VAL A 95 3.11 6.80 -35.03
N ALA A 96 1.95 7.45 -34.99
CA ALA A 96 0.66 6.86 -35.24
C ALA A 96 0.58 6.34 -36.68
N GLY A 97 -0.05 5.17 -36.88
CA GLY A 97 -0.26 4.59 -38.21
C GLY A 97 0.97 3.91 -38.84
N GLN A 98 2.13 3.88 -38.17
CA GLN A 98 3.17 2.91 -38.52
C GLN A 98 2.66 1.51 -38.14
N GLU A 99 2.16 0.74 -39.09
CA GLU A 99 1.93 -0.70 -38.89
C GLU A 99 3.18 -1.46 -39.34
N ILE A 100 3.60 -2.46 -38.56
CA ILE A 100 4.70 -3.33 -38.97
C ILE A 100 4.17 -4.25 -40.06
N GLN A 101 4.80 -4.28 -41.23
CA GLN A 101 4.48 -5.23 -42.30
C GLN A 101 4.69 -6.66 -41.78
N GLY A 102 3.60 -7.32 -41.38
CA GLY A 102 3.59 -8.71 -40.94
C GLY A 102 2.49 -9.00 -39.94
N ASN A 103 1.32 -9.46 -40.43
CA ASN A 103 0.23 -10.23 -39.78
C ASN A 103 -0.17 -9.96 -38.31
N SER A 104 0.34 -8.93 -37.66
CA SER A 104 0.10 -8.60 -36.27
C SER A 104 -0.43 -7.17 -36.21
N SER A 105 -1.69 -7.03 -35.86
CA SER A 105 -2.40 -5.75 -35.66
C SER A 105 -1.89 -4.95 -34.45
N THR A 106 -0.67 -5.23 -33.99
CA THR A 106 -0.12 -4.60 -32.78
C THR A 106 0.68 -3.37 -33.16
N SER A 107 0.16 -2.20 -32.81
CA SER A 107 0.87 -0.92 -32.97
C SER A 107 2.31 -0.99 -32.41
N PRO A 108 3.32 -0.43 -33.09
CA PRO A 108 4.72 -0.35 -32.62
C PRO A 108 4.84 0.21 -31.21
N LEU A 109 3.98 1.15 -30.82
CA LEU A 109 3.91 1.69 -29.47
C LEU A 109 3.64 0.59 -28.43
N ASN A 110 2.67 -0.29 -28.71
CA ASN A 110 2.33 -1.39 -27.82
C ASN A 110 3.45 -2.43 -27.73
N ILE A 111 4.19 -2.66 -28.82
CA ILE A 111 5.36 -3.55 -28.83
C ILE A 111 6.46 -2.97 -27.94
N ARG A 112 6.81 -1.68 -28.12
CA ARG A 112 7.81 -0.99 -27.29
C ARG A 112 7.45 -1.07 -25.79
N VAL A 113 6.22 -0.68 -25.43
CA VAL A 113 5.76 -0.74 -24.03
C VAL A 113 5.86 -2.16 -23.48
N ARG A 114 5.34 -3.17 -24.19
CA ARG A 114 5.39 -4.56 -23.73
C ARG A 114 6.81 -5.05 -23.55
N LEU A 115 7.71 -4.73 -24.48
CA LEU A 115 9.11 -5.14 -24.43
C LEU A 115 9.81 -4.54 -23.20
N TYR A 116 9.65 -3.24 -23.00
CA TYR A 116 10.25 -2.55 -21.86
C TYR A 116 9.68 -3.02 -20.52
N GLU A 117 8.36 -3.16 -20.39
CA GLU A 117 7.74 -3.70 -19.16
C GLU A 117 8.20 -5.14 -18.88
N ASN A 118 8.34 -5.98 -19.91
CA ASN A 118 8.85 -7.34 -19.76
C ASN A 118 10.31 -7.35 -19.30
N ASN A 119 11.17 -6.51 -19.87
CA ASN A 119 12.58 -6.41 -19.47
C ASN A 119 12.71 -5.95 -18.01
N LEU A 120 11.93 -4.94 -17.60
CA LEU A 120 11.90 -4.46 -16.22
C LEU A 120 11.41 -5.57 -15.28
N LYS A 121 10.33 -6.26 -15.65
CA LYS A 121 9.79 -7.38 -14.86
C LYS A 121 10.78 -8.54 -14.74
N GLN A 122 11.48 -8.88 -15.82
CA GLN A 122 12.51 -9.91 -15.83
C GLN A 122 13.69 -9.51 -14.95
N THR A 123 14.14 -8.26 -15.02
CA THR A 123 15.21 -7.72 -14.17
C THR A 123 14.87 -7.89 -12.69
N ILE A 124 13.64 -7.51 -12.29
CA ILE A 124 13.19 -7.70 -10.90
C ILE A 124 13.08 -9.19 -10.54
N LYS A 125 12.60 -10.03 -11.47
CA LYS A 125 12.41 -11.47 -11.24
C LYS A 125 13.74 -12.20 -11.05
N ASN A 126 14.78 -11.78 -11.77
CA ASN A 126 16.09 -12.40 -11.71
C ASN A 126 16.82 -12.12 -10.41
N CYS A 127 16.27 -11.23 -9.57
CA CYS A 127 16.95 -10.63 -8.44
C CYS A 127 18.22 -9.87 -8.87
N PHE A 128 18.57 -8.89 -8.06
CA PHE A 128 19.83 -8.15 -8.15
C PHE A 128 20.17 -7.64 -6.75
N ASP A 129 21.43 -7.30 -6.53
CA ASP A 129 21.80 -6.61 -5.30
C ASP A 129 21.41 -5.12 -5.39
N ALA A 130 20.51 -4.69 -4.52
CA ALA A 130 19.99 -3.33 -4.48
C ALA A 130 21.07 -2.28 -4.17
N ASP A 131 22.09 -2.64 -3.39
CA ASP A 131 23.15 -1.71 -2.97
C ASP A 131 24.20 -1.52 -4.06
N THR A 132 24.41 -2.53 -4.91
CA THR A 132 25.37 -2.48 -6.02
C THR A 132 24.73 -2.26 -7.39
N LEU A 133 23.40 -2.12 -7.47
CA LEU A 133 22.68 -1.84 -8.71
C LEU A 133 23.20 -0.56 -9.40
N LYS A 134 23.65 -0.73 -10.63
CA LYS A 134 24.11 0.31 -11.54
C LYS A 134 23.30 0.27 -12.83
N LEU A 135 22.91 1.46 -13.30
CA LEU A 135 22.34 1.63 -14.62
C LEU A 135 23.38 2.29 -15.51
N THR A 136 23.68 1.67 -16.64
CA THR A 136 24.65 2.15 -17.62
C THR A 136 23.93 2.55 -18.90
N ILE A 137 24.55 3.47 -19.65
CA ILE A 137 24.01 3.97 -20.91
C ILE A 137 24.94 3.64 -22.06
N GLU A 138 24.34 3.35 -23.20
CA GLU A 138 25.02 3.26 -24.48
C GLU A 138 24.29 4.16 -25.47
N THR A 139 24.98 5.17 -25.99
CA THR A 139 24.38 6.12 -26.93
C THR A 139 24.62 5.67 -28.35
N LEU A 140 23.53 5.49 -29.11
CA LEU A 140 23.52 5.25 -30.54
C LEU A 140 22.95 6.48 -31.25
N GLU A 141 23.11 6.58 -32.58
CA GLU A 141 22.74 7.78 -33.35
C GLU A 141 21.31 8.27 -33.04
N HIS A 142 20.32 7.38 -33.04
CA HIS A 142 18.90 7.72 -32.89
C HIS A 142 18.26 7.25 -31.57
N GLN A 143 19.04 6.69 -30.65
CA GLN A 143 18.52 6.19 -29.39
C GLN A 143 19.60 6.07 -28.32
N THR A 144 19.20 6.19 -27.06
CA THR A 144 20.04 5.87 -25.90
C THR A 144 19.52 4.59 -25.25
N LEU A 145 20.36 3.56 -25.21
CA LEU A 145 20.05 2.29 -24.56
C LEU A 145 20.41 2.38 -23.08
N VAL A 146 19.56 1.82 -22.22
CA VAL A 146 19.81 1.73 -20.78
C VAL A 146 19.88 0.26 -20.39
N PHE A 147 20.97 -0.09 -19.69
CA PHE A 147 21.21 -1.42 -19.18
C PHE A 147 21.29 -1.40 -17.66
N ALA A 148 20.96 -2.52 -17.03
CA ALA A 148 21.13 -2.75 -15.61
C ALA A 148 22.20 -3.80 -15.35
N SER A 149 23.06 -3.53 -14.38
CA SER A 149 24.06 -4.46 -13.89
C SER A 149 24.21 -4.34 -12.39
N ASP A 150 24.59 -5.43 -11.72
CA ASP A 150 25.03 -5.41 -10.33
C ASP A 150 26.43 -6.04 -10.23
N ALA A 151 26.93 -6.23 -9.00
CA ALA A 151 28.25 -6.80 -8.77
C ALA A 151 28.31 -8.34 -8.97
N GLU A 152 27.18 -9.04 -8.99
CA GLU A 152 27.14 -10.50 -8.83
C GLU A 152 26.27 -11.19 -9.88
N GLU A 153 24.96 -11.00 -9.82
CA GLU A 153 23.95 -11.83 -10.51
C GLU A 153 23.48 -11.21 -11.84
N LEU A 154 23.37 -9.88 -11.90
CA LEU A 154 22.83 -9.14 -13.03
C LEU A 154 23.94 -8.64 -13.96
N LYS A 155 24.13 -9.34 -15.08
CA LYS A 155 25.12 -8.98 -16.09
C LYS A 155 24.49 -8.19 -17.24
N ASN A 156 24.61 -6.87 -17.19
CA ASN A 156 24.32 -5.92 -18.27
C ASN A 156 23.00 -6.22 -19.03
N GLN A 157 21.92 -6.36 -18.28
CA GLN A 157 20.59 -6.64 -18.78
C GLN A 157 20.00 -5.41 -19.46
N PHE A 158 19.60 -5.52 -20.73
CA PHE A 158 18.92 -4.44 -21.43
C PHE A 158 17.56 -4.13 -20.77
N LEU A 159 17.31 -2.85 -20.48
CA LEU A 159 16.05 -2.38 -19.92
C LEU A 159 15.19 -1.71 -21.00
N ILE A 160 15.64 -0.56 -21.49
CA ILE A 160 14.87 0.34 -22.34
C ILE A 160 15.74 1.03 -23.38
N ALA A 161 15.11 1.54 -24.45
CA ALA A 161 15.73 2.44 -25.41
C ALA A 161 14.91 3.73 -25.47
N ILE A 162 15.58 4.86 -25.25
CA ILE A 162 15.01 6.20 -25.25
C ILE A 162 15.30 6.82 -26.61
N THR A 163 14.26 7.26 -27.31
CA THR A 163 14.37 7.87 -28.65
C THR A 163 14.14 9.38 -28.62
N ASP A 164 14.46 10.06 -29.71
CA ASP A 164 14.20 11.50 -29.85
C ASP A 164 12.70 11.83 -29.77
N LEU A 165 11.83 10.91 -30.20
CA LEU A 165 10.37 11.07 -30.06
C LEU A 165 9.95 11.06 -28.58
N ASP A 166 10.59 10.23 -27.76
CA ASP A 166 10.33 10.18 -26.33
C ASP A 166 10.77 11.51 -25.69
N ALA A 167 11.93 12.04 -26.06
CA ALA A 167 12.41 13.35 -25.60
C ALA A 167 11.49 14.50 -26.03
N GLN A 168 11.00 14.46 -27.28
CA GLN A 168 10.12 15.48 -27.85
C GLN A 168 8.80 15.64 -27.08
N ILE A 169 8.18 14.54 -26.63
CA ILE A 169 6.93 14.64 -25.84
C ILE A 169 7.15 15.23 -24.44
N HIS A 170 8.38 15.25 -23.95
CA HIS A 170 8.78 15.84 -22.67
C HIS A 170 9.35 17.26 -22.81
N GLY A 171 9.59 17.74 -24.04
CA GLY A 171 10.12 19.08 -24.30
C GLY A 171 11.58 19.28 -23.84
N ILE A 172 12.34 18.19 -23.66
CA ILE A 172 13.73 18.21 -23.19
C ILE A 172 14.63 17.41 -24.12
N SER A 173 15.95 17.49 -23.93
CA SER A 173 16.89 16.71 -24.74
C SER A 173 16.83 15.22 -24.40
N ARG A 174 17.26 14.36 -25.34
CA ARG A 174 17.34 12.91 -25.10
C ARG A 174 18.29 12.57 -23.94
N GLU A 175 19.38 13.33 -23.81
CA GLU A 175 20.34 13.16 -22.72
C GLU A 175 19.73 13.52 -21.36
N ASP A 176 19.04 14.66 -21.28
CA ASP A 176 18.37 15.10 -20.04
C ASP A 176 17.26 14.12 -19.63
N LEU A 177 16.45 13.68 -20.60
CA LEU A 177 15.42 12.67 -20.35
C LEU A 177 16.04 11.37 -19.85
N THR A 178 17.15 10.94 -20.45
CA THR A 178 17.86 9.72 -20.03
C THR A 178 18.35 9.83 -18.58
N ASN A 179 18.98 10.96 -18.23
CA ASN A 179 19.48 11.19 -16.88
C ASN A 179 18.36 11.20 -15.84
N GLN A 180 17.20 11.81 -16.16
CA GLN A 180 16.02 11.79 -15.29
C GLN A 180 15.47 10.36 -15.13
N ILE A 181 15.31 9.63 -16.23
CA ILE A 181 14.75 8.27 -16.21
C ILE A 181 15.66 7.32 -15.44
N ILE A 182 16.99 7.43 -15.54
CA ILE A 182 17.92 6.59 -14.79
C ILE A 182 17.68 6.68 -13.28
N GLY A 183 17.53 7.90 -12.74
CA GLY A 183 17.26 8.10 -11.32
C GLY A 183 15.96 7.42 -10.89
N PHE A 184 14.85 7.75 -11.58
CA PHE A 184 13.54 7.20 -11.25
C PHE A 184 13.46 5.68 -11.45
N MET A 185 14.07 5.17 -12.51
CA MET A 185 14.07 3.74 -12.84
C MET A 185 14.89 2.93 -11.83
N LYS A 186 16.04 3.44 -11.37
CA LYS A 186 16.84 2.79 -10.32
C LYS A 186 16.02 2.64 -9.04
N ASP A 187 15.41 3.73 -8.57
CA ASP A 187 14.59 3.74 -7.36
C ASP A 187 13.36 2.84 -7.49
N ALA A 188 12.71 2.85 -8.65
CA ALA A 188 11.55 2.00 -8.93
C ALA A 188 11.92 0.51 -8.93
N LEU A 189 13.06 0.13 -9.53
CA LEU A 189 13.53 -1.25 -9.53
C LEU A 189 13.84 -1.74 -8.11
N ILE A 190 14.62 -0.96 -7.34
CA ILE A 190 14.98 -1.30 -5.95
C ILE A 190 13.72 -1.47 -5.10
N ARG A 191 12.75 -0.55 -5.24
CA ARG A 191 11.48 -0.62 -4.52
C ARG A 191 10.69 -1.87 -4.90
N ALA A 192 10.49 -2.10 -6.20
CA ALA A 192 9.73 -3.25 -6.70
C ALA A 192 10.35 -4.59 -6.26
N GLN A 193 11.68 -4.67 -6.17
CA GLN A 193 12.33 -5.86 -5.65
C GLN A 193 12.13 -6.03 -4.14
N ARG A 194 12.32 -4.97 -3.34
CA ARG A 194 12.10 -5.00 -1.88
C ARG A 194 10.67 -5.38 -1.52
N GLU A 195 9.68 -4.89 -2.26
CA GLU A 195 8.26 -5.23 -2.07
C GLU A 195 7.98 -6.72 -2.34
N ARG A 196 8.80 -7.38 -3.17
CA ARG A 196 8.69 -8.82 -3.51
C ARG A 196 9.51 -9.73 -2.60
N GLN A 197 10.46 -9.21 -1.83
CA GLN A 197 11.23 -10.00 -0.88
C GLN A 197 10.35 -10.45 0.30
N THR A 198 10.43 -11.74 0.65
CA THR A 198 9.65 -12.35 1.74
C THR A 198 9.91 -11.69 3.09
N ASP A 199 11.10 -11.14 3.31
CA ASP A 199 11.47 -10.46 4.55
C ASP A 199 10.62 -9.21 4.80
N TYR A 200 10.23 -8.50 3.74
CA TYR A 200 9.33 -7.37 3.84
C TYR A 200 7.93 -7.82 4.30
N LEU A 201 7.42 -8.91 3.73
CA LEU A 201 6.13 -9.51 4.13
C LEU A 201 6.17 -10.02 5.57
N LEU A 202 7.26 -10.68 5.98
CA LEU A 202 7.42 -11.17 7.35
C LEU A 202 7.48 -10.03 8.36
N ARG A 203 8.21 -8.96 8.06
CA ARG A 203 8.29 -7.78 8.92
C ARG A 203 6.91 -7.11 9.07
N GLN A 204 6.17 -6.98 7.97
CA GLN A 204 4.82 -6.42 8.01
C GLN A 204 3.83 -7.32 8.76
N LEU A 205 3.96 -8.65 8.64
CA LEU A 205 3.20 -9.61 9.44
C LEU A 205 3.53 -9.51 10.93
N LEU A 206 4.81 -9.38 11.30
CA LEU A 206 5.23 -9.22 12.70
C LEU A 206 4.68 -7.93 13.31
N ILE A 207 4.75 -6.81 12.58
CA ILE A 207 4.17 -5.53 13.04
C ILE A 207 2.65 -5.68 13.24
N SER A 208 1.96 -6.27 12.26
CA SER A 208 0.51 -6.47 12.32
C SER A 208 0.12 -7.38 13.48
N PHE A 209 0.85 -8.48 13.67
CA PHE A 209 0.64 -9.41 14.78
C PHE A 209 0.90 -8.75 16.14
N GLY A 210 1.94 -7.92 16.25
CA GLY A 210 2.25 -7.17 17.46
C GLY A 210 1.11 -6.22 17.87
N ILE A 211 0.48 -5.54 16.90
CA ILE A 211 -0.68 -4.66 17.17
C ILE A 211 -1.88 -5.47 17.65
N ILE A 212 -2.19 -6.60 16.99
CA ILE A 212 -3.30 -7.47 17.39
C ILE A 212 -3.08 -8.01 18.81
N LEU A 213 -1.86 -8.45 19.13
CA LEU A 213 -1.51 -8.95 20.45
C LEU A 213 -1.63 -7.85 21.51
N ALA A 214 -1.16 -6.63 21.21
CA ALA A 214 -1.30 -5.49 22.10
C ALA A 214 -2.76 -5.14 22.40
N LEU A 215 -3.64 -5.20 21.39
CA LEU A 215 -5.08 -4.97 21.58
C LEU A 215 -5.73 -6.05 22.46
N ILE A 216 -5.35 -7.32 22.29
CA ILE A 216 -5.84 -8.42 23.12
C ILE A 216 -5.40 -8.22 24.58
N LEU A 217 -4.13 -7.91 24.81
CA LEU A 217 -3.59 -7.65 26.15
C LEU A 217 -4.26 -6.44 26.81
N LEU A 218 -4.46 -5.36 26.06
CA LEU A 218 -5.11 -4.16 26.56
C LEU A 218 -6.58 -4.45 26.94
N SER A 219 -7.31 -5.16 26.09
CA SER A 219 -8.68 -5.60 26.35
C SER A 219 -8.76 -6.49 27.60
N PHE A 220 -7.81 -7.41 27.76
CA PHE A 220 -7.71 -8.26 28.94
C PHE A 220 -7.44 -7.44 30.22
N LEU A 221 -6.51 -6.49 30.17
CA LEU A 221 -6.16 -5.63 31.30
C LEU A 221 -7.33 -4.75 31.74
N LEU A 222 -8.04 -4.15 30.77
CA LEU A 222 -9.28 -3.39 31.01
C LEU A 222 -10.35 -4.25 31.69
N SER A 223 -10.51 -5.50 31.26
CA SER A 223 -11.48 -6.44 31.85
C SER A 223 -11.14 -6.77 33.31
N ILE A 224 -9.85 -6.94 33.64
CA ILE A 224 -9.38 -7.15 35.02
C ILE A 224 -9.68 -5.92 35.88
N LEU A 225 -9.30 -4.72 35.40
CA LEU A 225 -9.51 -3.46 36.12
C LEU A 225 -11.00 -3.22 36.38
N GLN A 226 -11.85 -3.48 35.39
CA GLN A 226 -13.29 -3.33 35.53
C GLN A 226 -13.86 -4.27 36.60
N LYS A 227 -13.44 -5.55 36.62
CA LYS A 227 -13.84 -6.51 37.66
C LYS A 227 -13.37 -6.07 39.05
N TYR A 228 -12.15 -5.55 39.17
CA TYR A 228 -11.60 -5.06 40.44
C TYR A 228 -12.38 -3.85 40.98
N CYS A 229 -12.64 -2.84 40.14
CA CYS A 229 -13.41 -1.66 40.51
C CYS A 229 -14.85 -2.00 40.92
N LEU A 230 -15.52 -2.89 40.17
CA LEU A 230 -16.88 -3.31 40.49
C LEU A 230 -16.96 -4.04 41.84
N ARG A 231 -15.99 -4.92 42.15
CA ARG A 231 -15.93 -5.60 43.46
C ARG A 231 -15.75 -4.61 44.61
N LYS A 232 -14.89 -3.60 44.44
CA LYS A 232 -14.67 -2.55 45.46
C LYS A 232 -15.92 -1.69 45.67
N TYR A 233 -16.62 -1.35 44.59
CA TYR A 233 -17.87 -0.59 44.66
C TYR A 233 -19.01 -1.37 45.33
N GLN A 234 -19.13 -2.67 45.07
CA GLN A 234 -20.12 -3.51 45.74
C GLN A 234 -19.85 -3.63 47.25
N LYS A 235 -18.58 -3.83 47.64
CA LYS A 235 -18.19 -3.86 49.07
C LYS A 235 -18.56 -2.55 49.79
N SER A 236 -18.28 -1.38 49.21
CA SER A 236 -18.63 -0.10 49.84
C SER A 236 -20.15 0.12 49.96
N LYS A 237 -20.94 -0.35 48.98
CA LYS A 237 -22.41 -0.29 49.02
C LYS A 237 -22.99 -1.17 50.14
N ILE A 238 -22.41 -2.35 50.37
CA ILE A 238 -22.79 -3.24 51.48
C ILE A 238 -22.45 -2.61 52.83
N TYR A 239 -21.24 -2.04 52.99
CA TYR A 239 -20.84 -1.35 54.22
C TYR A 239 -21.74 -0.15 54.57
N ARG A 240 -22.12 0.68 53.58
CA ARG A 240 -23.08 1.77 53.79
C ARG A 240 -24.45 1.28 54.25
N LYS A 241 -24.93 0.16 53.68
CA LYS A 241 -26.22 -0.44 54.05
C LYS A 241 -26.21 -1.02 55.48
N PHE A 242 -25.10 -1.63 55.92
CA PHE A 242 -24.97 -2.12 57.30
C PHE A 242 -24.86 -0.98 58.32
N LYS A 243 -24.14 0.11 57.98
CA LYS A 243 -24.02 1.29 58.87
C LYS A 243 -25.35 1.99 59.11
N SER A 244 -26.28 1.98 58.15
CA SER A 244 -27.63 2.54 58.33
C SER A 244 -28.58 1.68 59.16
N ILE A 245 -28.21 0.44 59.51
CA ILE A 245 -29.07 -0.51 60.25
C ILE A 245 -28.63 -0.65 61.72
N SER A 246 -27.46 -0.14 62.13
CA SER A 246 -27.10 -0.12 63.56
C SER A 246 -27.93 0.93 64.30
N PRO A 247 -28.84 0.51 65.22
CA PRO A 247 -29.58 1.45 66.04
C PRO A 247 -28.61 2.13 67.00
N THR A 248 -28.70 3.44 67.07
CA THR A 248 -28.01 4.24 68.09
C THR A 248 -28.72 3.94 69.42
N ASN A 249 -28.20 2.97 70.17
CA ASN A 249 -28.66 2.74 71.54
C ASN A 249 -28.28 3.97 72.37
N ARG A 250 -29.29 4.78 72.68
CA ARG A 250 -29.30 5.78 73.74
C ARG A 250 -30.37 5.37 74.74
#